data_AF-A0A3C0HHV3-F1
#
_entry.id   AF-A0A3C0HHV3-F1
#
_cell.length_a   1.000
_cell.length_b   1.000
_cell.length_c   1.000
_cell.angle_alpha   90.00
_cell.angle_beta   90.00
_cell.angle_gamma   90.00
#
_symmetry.space_group_name_H-M   'P 1'
#
loop_
_entity.id
_entity.type
_entity.pdbx_description
1 polymer ?
#
loop_
_entity_poly.entity_id
_entity_poly.type
_entity_poly.pdbx_seq_one_letter_code
_entity_poly.pdbx_strand_id
1 'polypeptide(L)' 'MRSIRLLLAVLCIAFGVAVAALNDGAVRVDLLWAELDLPLGLLLLGVLLVGALLGGLAALLSRSPGPARPEPPAGDERSE' A
#
# COMPACT_ATOMS: atom_id res chain seq x y z
N MET A 1 -14.59 7.48 -6.21
CA MET A 1 -13.65 6.48 -5.64
C MET A 1 -12.18 6.86 -5.76
N ARG A 2 -11.69 7.37 -6.90
CA ARG A 2 -10.27 7.76 -7.08
C ARG A 2 -9.85 8.95 -6.21
N SER A 3 -10.72 9.94 -6.07
CA SER A 3 -10.51 11.16 -5.26
C SER A 3 -10.38 10.89 -3.76
N ILE A 4 -11.22 10.00 -3.20
CA ILE A 4 -11.15 9.60 -1.78
C ILE A 4 -9.81 8.93 -1.46
N ARG A 5 -9.31 8.07 -2.34
CA ARG A 5 -8.00 7.41 -2.15
C ARG A 5 -6.86 8.41 -2.19
N LEU A 6 -6.95 9.41 -3.06
CA LEU A 6 -5.97 10.48 -3.19
C LEU A 6 -5.97 11.39 -1.96
N LEU A 7 -7.15 11.77 -1.47
CA LEU A 7 -7.31 12.53 -0.24
C LEU A 7 -6.71 11.78 0.96
N LEU A 8 -7.03 10.48 1.09
CA LEU A 8 -6.50 9.65 2.16
C LEU A 8 -4.96 9.54 2.09
N ALA A 9 -4.40 9.38 0.89
CA ALA A 9 -2.95 9.35 0.70
C ALA A 9 -2.29 10.68 1.12
N VAL A 10 -2.85 11.82 0.69
CA VAL A 10 -2.34 13.14 1.06
C VAL A 10 -2.43 13.36 2.57
N LEU A 11 -3.55 12.99 3.20
CA LEU A 11 -3.73 13.13 4.65
C LEU A 11 -2.73 12.25 5.43
N CYS A 12 -2.48 11.04 4.94
CA CYS A 12 -1.52 10.12 5.54
C CYS A 12 -0.08 10.66 5.45
N ILE A 13 0.31 11.22 4.30
CA ILE A 13 1.60 11.88 4.11
C ILE A 13 1.73 13.10 5.03
N ALA A 14 0.72 13.98 5.03
CA ALA A 14 0.73 15.19 5.86
C ALA A 14 0.81 14.87 7.36
N PHE A 15 0.08 13.83 7.79
CA PHE A 15 0.13 13.36 9.17
C PHE A 15 1.49 12.77 9.52
N GLY A 16 2.09 11.97 8.64
CA GLY A 16 3.44 11.44 8.84
C GLY A 16 4.51 12.53 8.96
N VAL A 17 4.42 13.57 8.11
CA VAL A 17 5.31 14.74 8.19
C VAL A 17 5.11 15.52 9.49
N ALA A 18 3.86 15.72 9.92
CA ALA A 18 3.56 16.41 11.17
C ALA A 18 4.11 15.64 12.40
N VAL A 19 3.92 14.32 12.43
CA VAL A 19 4.46 13.47 13.52
C VAL A 19 5.99 13.45 13.52
N ALA A 20 6.63 13.50 12.34
CA ALA A 20 8.08 13.67 12.21
C ALA A 20 8.57 15.02 12.73
N ALA A 21 7.92 16.12 12.36
CA ALA A 21 8.33 17.46 12.73
C ALA A 21 8.09 17.80 14.21
N LEU A 22 7.08 17.18 14.85
CA LEU A 22 6.75 17.46 16.26
C LEU A 22 7.55 16.61 17.24
N ASN A 23 8.29 15.60 16.77
CA ASN A 23 8.94 14.64 17.66
C ASN A 23 10.41 14.42 17.30
N ASP A 24 11.26 15.27 17.88
CA ASP A 24 12.72 15.13 17.90
C ASP A 24 13.21 14.10 18.94
N GLY A 25 12.30 13.43 19.64
CA GLY A 25 12.63 12.38 20.58
C GLY A 25 13.29 11.21 19.85
N ALA A 26 14.60 11.07 20.04
CA ALA A 26 15.37 9.95 19.54
C ALA A 26 14.93 8.67 20.28
N VAL A 27 14.57 7.64 19.50
CA VAL A 27 14.22 6.33 20.02
C VAL A 27 15.25 5.33 19.54
N ARG A 28 15.84 4.64 20.51
CA ARG A 28 16.81 3.59 20.27
C ARG A 28 16.07 2.28 20.08
N VAL A 29 16.18 1.71 18.88
CA VAL A 29 15.59 0.43 18.50
C VAL A 29 16.71 -0.57 18.32
N ASP A 30 16.68 -1.61 19.14
CA ASP A 30 17.61 -2.72 19.08
C ASP A 30 16.99 -3.84 18.22
N LEU A 31 17.58 -4.09 17.05
CA LEU A 31 17.20 -5.14 16.11
C LEU A 31 18.03 -6.41 16.31
N LEU A 32 18.61 -6.63 17.50
CA LEU A 32 19.49 -7.74 17.88
C LEU A 32 20.88 -7.70 17.21
N TRP A 33 20.94 -7.33 15.93
CA TRP A 33 22.18 -7.23 15.13
C TRP A 33 22.56 -5.79 14.76
N ALA A 34 21.64 -4.85 14.97
CA ALA A 34 21.82 -3.45 14.63
C ALA A 34 21.05 -2.60 15.64
N GLU A 35 21.69 -1.52 16.09
CA GLU A 35 21.05 -0.51 16.92
C GLU A 35 20.78 0.71 16.05
N LEU A 36 19.51 1.10 15.97
CA LEU A 36 19.09 2.30 15.26
C LEU A 36 18.72 3.37 16.27
N ASP A 37 19.39 4.50 16.19
CA ASP A 37 19.03 5.70 16.93
C ASP A 37 18.43 6.71 15.96
N LEU A 38 17.09 6.71 15.87
CA LEU A 38 16.34 7.60 14.97
C LEU A 38 15.29 8.38 15.74
N PRO A 39 14.97 9.61 15.32
CA PRO A 39 13.82 10.32 15.85
C PRO A 39 12.55 9.50 15.60
N LEU A 40 11.69 9.43 16.62
CA LEU A 40 10.47 8.60 16.62
C LEU A 40 9.66 8.77 15.34
N GLY A 41 9.51 10.01 14.89
CA GLY A 41 8.69 10.28 13.73
C GLY A 41 9.30 9.78 12.41
N LEU A 42 10.63 9.71 12.26
CA LEU A 42 11.26 9.00 11.13
C LEU A 42 10.96 7.50 11.20
N LEU A 43 11.01 6.92 12.41
CA LEU A 43 10.75 5.50 12.61
C LEU A 43 9.30 5.14 12.25
N LEU A 44 8.34 5.92 12.74
CA LEU A 44 6.91 5.76 12.44
C LEU A 44 6.62 5.95 10.95
N LEU A 45 7.22 6.96 10.32
CA LEU A 45 7.07 7.20 8.88
C LEU A 45 7.64 6.03 8.07
N GLY A 46 8.81 5.50 8.47
CA GLY A 46 9.44 4.34 7.83
C GLY A 46 8.54 3.10 7.90
N VAL A 47 8.02 2.77 9.08
CA VAL A 47 7.11 1.63 9.28
C VAL A 47 5.82 1.79 8.45
N LEU A 48 5.23 2.99 8.46
CA LEU A 48 4.04 3.30 7.69
C LEU A 48 4.27 3.14 6.18
N LEU A 49 5.40 3.65 5.67
CA LEU A 49 5.77 3.55 4.27
C LEU A 49 5.99 2.10 3.84
N VAL A 50 6.71 1.31 4.64
CA VAL A 50 6.91 -0.12 4.41
C VAL A 50 5.58 -0.86 4.35
N GLY A 51 4.69 -0.61 5.31
CA GLY A 51 3.34 -1.20 5.33
C GLY A 51 2.51 -0.81 4.10
N ALA A 52 2.56 0.45 3.67
CA ALA A 52 1.86 0.92 2.48
C ALA A 52 2.40 0.28 1.19
N LEU A 53 3.72 0.13 1.05
CA LEU A 53 4.35 -0.56 -0.07
C LEU A 53 3.95 -2.03 -0.13
N LEU A 54 4.02 -2.73 1.00
CA LEU A 54 3.61 -4.13 1.11
C LEU A 54 2.11 -4.32 0.81
N GLY A 55 1.25 -3.45 1.35
CA GLY A 55 -0.19 -3.47 1.08
C GLY A 55 -0.52 -3.16 -0.39
N GLY A 56 0.17 -2.20 -0.99
CA GLY A 56 0.06 -1.90 -2.42
C GLY A 56 0.47 -3.09 -3.28
N LEU A 57 1.61 -3.71 -2.96
CA LEU A 57 2.10 -4.89 -3.65
C LEU A 57 1.13 -6.08 -3.52
N ALA A 58 0.58 -6.32 -2.33
CA ALA A 58 -0.44 -7.35 -2.11
C ALA A 58 -1.70 -7.08 -2.94
N ALA A 59 -2.15 -5.83 -3.04
CA ALA A 59 -3.30 -5.46 -3.86
C ALA A 59 -3.05 -5.63 -5.37
N LEU A 60 -1.82 -5.38 -5.83
CA LEU A 60 -1.38 -5.64 -7.21
C LEU A 60 -1.42 -7.14 -7.51
N LEU A 61 -0.83 -7.97 -6.64
CA LEU A 61 -0.79 -9.42 -6.78
C LEU A 61 -2.19 -10.06 -6.68
N SER A 62 -3.09 -9.48 -5.89
CA SER A 62 -4.45 -9.99 -5.71
C SER A 62 -5.35 -9.80 -6.94
N ARG A 63 -4.95 -9.00 -7.94
CA ARG A 63 -5.74 -8.87 -9.17
C ARG A 63 -5.51 -10.08 -10.07
N SER A 64 -6.34 -11.10 -9.90
CA SER A 64 -6.47 -12.15 -10.90
C SER A 64 -7.21 -11.60 -12.13
N PRO A 65 -6.68 -11.71 -13.37
CA PRO A 65 -7.49 -11.44 -14.54
C PRO A 65 -8.66 -12.43 -14.54
N GLY A 66 -9.88 -11.90 -14.42
CA GLY A 66 -11.09 -12.72 -14.47
C GLY A 66 -11.09 -13.54 -15.76
N PRO A 67 -11.60 -14.79 -15.73
CA PRO A 67 -11.59 -15.66 -16.90
C PRO A 67 -12.22 -14.92 -18.07
N ALA A 68 -11.46 -14.82 -19.18
CA ALA A 68 -11.97 -14.30 -20.43
C ALA A 68 -13.27 -15.05 -20.71
N ARG A 69 -14.39 -14.32 -20.77
CA ARG A 69 -15.69 -14.92 -21.11
C ARG A 69 -15.48 -15.73 -22.39
N PRO A 70 -15.72 -17.05 -22.38
CA PRO A 70 -15.76 -17.81 -23.62
C PRO A 70 -16.80 -17.14 -24.52
N GLU A 71 -16.41 -16.76 -25.73
CA GLU A 71 -17.39 -16.37 -26.75
C GLU A 71 -18.41 -17.51 -26.87
N PRO A 72 -19.72 -17.21 -26.83
CA PRO A 72 -20.73 -18.23 -27.06
C PRO A 72 -20.47 -18.84 -28.44
N PRO A 73 -20.46 -20.19 -28.57
CA PRO A 73 -20.31 -20.81 -29.88
C PRO A 73 -21.41 -20.27 -30.80
N ALA A 74 -20.98 -19.70 -31.94
CA ALA A 74 -21.86 -19.26 -33.00
C ALA A 74 -22.86 -20.38 -33.28
N GLY A 75 -24.14 -20.05 -33.17
CA GLY A 75 -25.24 -21.00 -33.31
C GLY A 75 -25.01 -21.89 -34.51
N ASP A 76 -25.05 -23.19 -34.28
CA ASP A 76 -25.22 -24.16 -35.34
C ASP A 76 -26.66 -24.04 -35.85
N GLU A 77 -26.90 -22.96 -36.61
CA GLU A 77 -28.09 -22.76 -37.43
C GLU A 77 -27.99 -23.61 -38.71
N ARG A 78 -27.68 -24.89 -38.56
CA ARG A 78 -27.98 -25.90 -39.59
C ARG A 78 -28.95 -26.91 -39.03
N SER A 79 -30.18 -26.42 -38.97
CA SER A 79 -31.31 -27.20 -39.46
C SER A 79 -30.95 -27.80 -40.82
N GLU A 80 -31.23 -29.10 -40.98
CA GLU A 80 -31.68 -29.83 -42.17
C GLU A 80 -31.15 -31.27 -42.21
#